data_AF-A0A954Z3S6-F1
#
_entry.id   AF-A0A954Z3S6-F1
#
_cell.length_a   1.000
_cell.length_b   1.000
_cell.length_c   1.000
_cell.angle_alpha   90.00
_cell.angle_beta   90.00
_cell.angle_gamma   90.00
#
_symmetry.space_group_name_H-M   'P 1'
#
loop_
_entity.id
_entity.type
_entity.pdbx_description
1 polymer ?
#
loop_
_entity_poly.entity_id
_entity_poly.type
_entity_poly.pdbx_seq_one_letter_code
_entity_poly.pdbx_strand_id
1 'polypeptide(L)'
;MSGLDVDTRTDVYSLGVLLYELLTGVLPFDPRELRSGGYATIQRIIRDVDPPRPSTRLSNLSRTTPDGEMTACASVRQLRGELDWIVMRAIEKDRTRRYESVGAMCHDVERYLADEPVSAGPPSNAYKLRKFIKRHRYGAIAVMSALLAVTLGVAGLTIGLIDARQAHAIADRRAKNAQAAAEYLQKVLFQADPEFGGGRLSLQEVIDTAGASISEELGDFPEVEASVRESIGVAYRRRSEYAKAQPHLRKSLEIRRSLFGDTPLATASSFIAMADLTLEYEGTVDDALRMLGKSYDSYVANGLVDSEAEAWLQLDIGLANLAGDRLEPAERAFSVCRKLLARSRGAGHPDISRPERGLALVALGRNDLESAERLARHAVALCDGEGEPYLNARARLVLAQALMDSGRIDEVADILAVVGEQFLNTVGKRHTRITELDACLAEMYLRQNQFALAEKTAEHCETLRRELLD
;
A
#
# COMPACT_ATOMS: atom_id res chain seq x y z
N MET A 1 35.30 -58.71 66.03
CA MET A 1 33.98 -59.26 65.67
C MET A 1 32.91 -58.50 66.46
N SER A 2 32.16 -57.61 65.80
CA SER A 2 30.85 -57.17 66.27
C SER A 2 29.82 -57.69 65.27
N GLY A 3 29.08 -58.72 65.66
CA GLY A 3 27.95 -59.28 64.91
C GLY A 3 26.76 -58.33 64.96
N LEU A 4 26.85 -57.25 64.20
CA LEU A 4 25.78 -56.29 63.89
C LEU A 4 25.93 -55.94 62.41
N ASP A 5 25.07 -56.36 61.49
CA ASP A 5 23.98 -57.31 61.46
C ASP A 5 23.79 -57.50 59.94
N VAL A 6 23.91 -58.72 59.43
CA VAL A 6 23.69 -58.99 58.02
C VAL A 6 22.18 -59.02 57.84
N ASP A 7 21.61 -57.99 57.22
CA ASP A 7 20.18 -57.87 56.97
C ASP A 7 19.83 -58.11 55.49
N THR A 8 18.54 -58.07 55.16
CA THR A 8 18.00 -58.24 53.80
C THR A 8 18.53 -57.22 52.78
N ARG A 9 19.19 -56.13 53.23
CA ARG A 9 19.82 -55.14 52.34
C ARG A 9 21.15 -55.65 51.77
N THR A 10 21.67 -56.77 52.28
CA THR A 10 22.77 -57.52 51.68
C THR A 10 22.29 -58.22 50.40
N ASP A 11 21.08 -58.79 50.41
CA ASP A 11 20.47 -59.38 49.21
C ASP A 11 20.13 -58.32 48.16
N VAL A 12 19.67 -57.14 48.60
CA VAL A 12 19.47 -55.97 47.71
C VAL A 12 20.77 -55.57 47.02
N TYR A 13 21.90 -55.58 47.73
CA TYR A 13 23.21 -55.27 47.14
C TYR A 13 23.61 -56.32 46.11
N SER A 14 23.50 -57.60 46.45
CA SER A 14 23.81 -58.71 45.53
C SER A 14 22.93 -58.68 44.28
N LEU A 15 21.63 -58.44 44.44
CA LEU A 15 20.69 -58.30 43.32
C LEU A 15 20.97 -57.04 42.50
N GLY A 16 21.40 -55.94 43.13
CA GLY A 16 21.86 -54.74 42.45
C GLY A 16 23.09 -54.99 41.57
N VAL A 17 24.06 -55.79 42.06
CA VAL A 17 25.24 -56.22 41.28
C VAL A 17 24.83 -57.14 40.13
N LEU A 18 23.93 -58.09 40.36
CA LEU A 18 23.39 -58.94 39.29
C LEU A 18 22.65 -58.13 38.23
N LEU A 19 21.81 -57.18 38.64
CA LEU A 19 21.11 -56.29 37.73
C LEU A 19 22.10 -55.41 36.94
N TYR A 20 23.15 -54.92 37.59
CA TYR A 20 24.23 -54.20 36.92
C TYR A 20 24.86 -55.05 35.82
N GLU A 21 25.18 -56.31 36.13
CA GLU A 21 25.79 -57.25 35.19
C GLU A 21 24.83 -57.63 34.05
N LEU A 22 23.57 -57.92 34.33
CA LEU A 22 22.56 -58.20 33.30
C LEU A 22 22.37 -57.02 32.34
N LEU A 23 22.44 -55.79 32.85
CA LEU A 23 22.26 -54.58 32.06
C LEU A 23 23.49 -54.20 31.22
N THR A 24 24.70 -54.44 31.74
CA THR A 24 25.96 -53.98 31.11
C THR A 24 26.80 -55.10 30.49
N GLY A 25 26.48 -56.36 30.77
CA GLY A 25 27.27 -57.54 30.41
C GLY A 25 28.55 -57.73 31.25
N VAL A 26 28.82 -56.84 32.23
CA VAL A 26 30.04 -56.87 33.06
C VAL A 26 29.74 -56.53 34.52
N LEU A 27 30.62 -56.96 35.43
CA LEU A 27 30.51 -56.59 36.85
C LEU A 27 30.86 -55.10 37.10
N PRO A 28 30.35 -54.50 38.20
CA PRO A 28 30.64 -53.10 38.56
C PRO A 28 32.14 -52.80 38.78
N PHE A 29 32.90 -53.81 39.20
CA PHE A 29 34.35 -53.75 39.40
C PHE A 29 35.02 -54.83 38.56
N ASP A 30 36.23 -54.55 38.06
CA ASP A 30 36.98 -55.50 37.23
C ASP A 30 37.46 -56.70 38.09
N PRO A 31 37.08 -57.95 37.77
CA PRO A 31 37.54 -59.12 38.50
C PRO A 31 39.06 -59.30 38.52
N ARG A 32 39.78 -58.83 37.49
CA ARG A 32 41.25 -58.91 37.43
C ARG A 32 41.90 -57.90 38.38
N GLU A 33 41.35 -56.69 38.46
CA GLU A 33 41.80 -55.64 39.39
C GLU A 33 41.49 -56.02 40.85
N LEU A 34 40.35 -56.66 41.10
CA LEU A 34 40.00 -57.18 42.43
C LEU A 34 40.94 -58.32 42.85
N ARG A 35 41.29 -59.25 41.95
CA ARG A 35 42.12 -60.43 42.27
C ARG A 35 43.63 -60.14 42.34
N SER A 36 44.10 -59.03 41.77
CA SER A 36 45.52 -58.64 41.82
C SER A 36 45.93 -58.09 43.19
N GLY A 37 44.97 -57.61 43.98
CA GLY A 37 45.15 -57.28 45.39
C GLY A 37 44.69 -58.42 46.32
N GLY A 38 45.40 -58.65 47.43
CA GLY A 38 44.95 -59.62 48.43
C GLY A 38 43.58 -59.27 49.05
N TYR A 39 43.04 -60.14 49.92
CA TYR A 39 41.68 -60.03 50.48
C TYR A 39 41.36 -58.66 51.12
N ALA A 40 42.35 -58.02 51.78
CA ALA A 40 42.20 -56.68 52.35
C ALA A 40 41.95 -55.59 51.29
N THR A 41 42.55 -55.73 50.10
CA THR A 41 42.36 -54.81 48.97
C THR A 41 40.96 -54.94 48.37
N ILE A 42 40.45 -56.18 48.23
CA ILE A 42 39.07 -56.43 47.79
C ILE A 42 38.07 -55.78 48.74
N GLN A 43 38.26 -55.96 50.05
CA GLN A 43 37.39 -55.36 51.07
C GLN A 43 37.41 -53.82 51.03
N ARG A 44 38.58 -53.22 50.76
CA ARG A 44 38.73 -51.76 50.62
C ARG A 44 38.01 -51.25 49.37
N ILE A 45 38.19 -51.90 48.22
CA ILE A 45 37.54 -51.49 46.96
C ILE A 45 36.01 -51.60 47.09
N ILE A 46 35.50 -52.72 47.61
CA ILE A 46 34.06 -52.92 47.77
C ILE A 46 33.46 -51.96 48.80
N ARG A 47 34.21 -51.53 49.81
CA ARG A 47 33.71 -50.65 50.87
C ARG A 47 33.81 -49.17 50.53
N ASP A 48 34.92 -48.76 49.92
CA ASP A 48 35.34 -47.36 49.87
C ASP A 48 35.33 -46.78 48.45
N VAL A 49 35.27 -47.62 47.40
CA VAL A 49 35.24 -47.16 46.01
C VAL A 49 33.83 -47.30 45.45
N ASP A 50 33.28 -46.19 44.97
CA ASP A 50 32.00 -46.19 44.27
C ASP A 50 32.15 -46.75 42.85
N PRO A 51 31.29 -47.69 42.44
CA PRO A 51 31.33 -48.22 41.09
C PRO A 51 30.90 -47.13 40.09
N PRO A 52 31.44 -47.15 38.85
CA PRO A 52 30.92 -46.30 37.80
C PRO A 52 29.46 -46.66 37.51
N ARG A 53 28.64 -45.66 37.16
CA ARG A 53 27.25 -45.89 36.75
C ARG A 53 27.17 -46.88 35.58
N PRO A 54 26.14 -47.74 35.51
CA PRO A 54 25.95 -48.68 34.41
C PRO A 54 26.09 -48.03 33.03
N SER A 55 25.45 -46.87 32.82
CA SER A 55 25.53 -46.15 31.53
C SER A 55 26.94 -45.64 31.20
N THR A 56 27.69 -45.18 32.20
CA THR A 56 29.09 -44.73 32.04
C THR A 56 30.00 -45.92 31.73
N ARG A 57 29.83 -47.04 32.42
CA ARG A 57 30.63 -48.25 32.21
C ARG A 57 30.40 -48.83 30.82
N LEU A 58 29.14 -48.99 30.42
CA LEU A 58 28.78 -49.46 29.08
C LEU A 58 29.27 -48.49 28.00
N SER A 59 29.10 -47.18 28.17
CA SER A 59 29.60 -46.17 27.22
C SER A 59 31.11 -46.21 27.03
N ASN A 60 31.88 -46.51 28.07
CA ASN A 60 33.33 -46.62 27.98
C ASN A 60 33.77 -47.90 27.26
N LEU A 61 33.07 -49.01 27.52
CA LEU A 61 33.30 -50.30 26.85
C LEU A 61 32.97 -50.22 25.36
N SER A 62 31.82 -49.67 24.99
CA SER A 62 31.43 -49.51 23.58
C SER A 62 32.37 -48.60 22.77
N ARG A 63 33.18 -47.76 23.43
CA ARG A 63 34.20 -46.92 22.79
C ARG A 63 35.55 -47.60 22.61
N THR A 64 35.85 -48.64 23.39
CA THR A 64 37.17 -49.30 23.41
C THR A 64 37.19 -50.60 22.60
N THR A 65 36.04 -51.18 22.28
CA THR A 65 35.91 -52.41 21.46
C THR A 65 34.87 -52.21 20.36
N PRO A 66 35.28 -51.92 19.11
CA PRO A 66 34.35 -51.75 17.98
C PRO A 66 33.78 -53.07 17.43
N ASP A 67 34.51 -54.18 17.56
CA ASP A 67 34.15 -55.50 17.01
C ASP A 67 34.40 -56.60 18.05
N GLY A 68 33.34 -57.18 18.61
CA GLY A 68 33.43 -58.36 19.51
C GLY A 68 32.27 -58.46 20.50
N GLU A 69 31.34 -59.37 20.22
CA GLU A 69 30.34 -59.97 21.13
C GLU A 69 29.93 -59.12 22.35
N MET A 70 29.07 -58.12 22.14
CA MET A 70 28.50 -57.34 23.22
C MET A 70 27.30 -58.07 23.83
N THR A 71 27.51 -58.78 24.94
CA THR A 71 26.48 -59.48 25.74
C THR A 71 25.59 -58.53 26.58
N ALA A 72 25.60 -57.23 26.29
CA ALA A 72 24.81 -56.24 27.03
C ALA A 72 23.35 -56.27 26.56
N CYS A 73 22.42 -56.49 27.49
CA CYS A 73 20.99 -56.57 27.17
C CYS A 73 20.33 -55.19 26.93
N ALA A 74 21.01 -54.08 27.26
CA ALA A 74 20.45 -52.74 27.18
C ALA A 74 21.35 -51.76 26.42
N SER A 75 20.75 -50.81 25.69
CA SER A 75 21.50 -49.72 25.07
C SER A 75 21.92 -48.65 26.10
N VAL A 76 23.03 -47.94 25.84
CA VAL A 76 23.50 -46.80 26.67
C VAL A 76 22.39 -45.77 26.90
N ARG A 77 21.50 -45.58 25.90
CA ARG A 77 20.36 -44.64 25.97
C ARG A 77 19.26 -45.12 26.92
N GLN A 78 19.03 -46.42 27.05
CA GLN A 78 18.05 -46.99 27.98
C GLN A 78 18.57 -47.00 29.42
N LEU A 79 19.88 -47.22 29.61
CA LEU A 79 20.52 -47.24 30.93
C LEU A 79 20.61 -45.85 31.56
N ARG A 80 20.91 -44.83 30.75
CA ARG A 80 21.09 -43.46 31.23
C ARG A 80 19.77 -42.90 31.78
N GLY A 81 19.71 -42.70 33.10
CA GLY A 81 18.53 -42.15 33.80
C GLY A 81 18.01 -43.08 34.88
N GLU A 82 16.78 -43.58 34.73
CA GLU A 82 16.06 -44.34 35.77
C GLU A 82 16.74 -45.68 36.13
N LEU A 83 17.28 -46.41 35.14
CA LEU A 83 18.01 -47.66 35.43
C LEU A 83 19.33 -47.41 36.16
N ASP A 84 20.07 -46.35 35.81
CA ASP A 84 21.23 -45.93 36.62
C ASP A 84 20.78 -45.62 38.06
N TRP A 85 19.68 -44.91 38.28
CA TRP A 85 19.21 -44.60 39.63
C TRP A 85 18.84 -45.86 40.42
N ILE A 86 18.10 -46.80 39.82
CA ILE A 86 17.69 -48.04 40.47
C ILE A 86 18.92 -48.87 40.86
N VAL A 87 19.86 -49.06 39.93
CA VAL A 87 21.06 -49.87 40.15
C VAL A 87 21.98 -49.21 41.17
N MET A 88 22.26 -47.91 41.01
CA MET A 88 23.15 -47.20 41.93
C MET A 88 22.60 -47.12 43.35
N ARG A 89 21.27 -46.98 43.51
CA ARG A 89 20.62 -47.04 44.82
C ARG A 89 20.69 -48.44 45.45
N ALA A 90 20.61 -49.50 44.66
CA ALA A 90 20.73 -50.88 45.15
C ALA A 90 22.15 -51.20 45.64
N ILE A 91 23.19 -50.71 44.96
CA ILE A 91 24.61 -50.97 45.27
C ILE A 91 25.27 -49.87 46.13
N GLU A 92 24.48 -48.97 46.71
CA GLU A 92 24.93 -47.85 47.55
C GLU A 92 25.77 -48.33 48.75
N LYS A 93 26.84 -47.62 49.12
CA LYS A 93 27.72 -48.10 50.21
C LYS A 93 27.05 -47.97 51.57
N ASP A 94 26.34 -46.87 51.79
CA ASP A 94 25.54 -46.64 52.99
C ASP A 94 24.26 -47.47 52.96
N ARG A 95 24.14 -48.43 53.89
CA ARG A 95 22.97 -49.32 54.00
C ARG A 95 21.66 -48.57 54.25
N THR A 96 21.70 -47.35 54.80
CA THR A 96 20.49 -46.56 55.09
C THR A 96 19.89 -45.91 53.85
N ARG A 97 20.67 -45.78 52.78
CA ARG A 97 20.27 -45.17 51.51
C ARG A 97 19.84 -46.20 50.45
N ARG A 98 20.12 -47.48 50.69
CA ARG A 98 19.62 -48.61 49.88
C ARG A 98 18.12 -48.77 50.00
N TYR A 99 17.54 -49.58 49.11
CA TYR A 99 16.19 -50.06 49.31
C TYR A 99 16.06 -50.82 50.63
N GLU A 100 14.93 -50.61 51.30
CA GLU A 100 14.61 -51.29 52.55
C GLU A 100 14.40 -52.80 52.36
N SER A 101 13.89 -53.20 51.19
CA SER A 101 13.62 -54.60 50.82
C SER A 101 13.78 -54.83 49.31
N VAL A 102 13.89 -56.11 48.92
CA VAL A 102 13.84 -56.52 47.50
C VAL A 102 12.52 -56.12 46.86
N GLY A 103 11.40 -56.18 47.59
CA GLY A 103 10.09 -55.74 47.09
C GLY A 103 10.07 -54.26 46.71
N ALA A 104 10.72 -53.39 47.48
CA ALA A 104 10.85 -51.97 47.14
C ALA A 104 11.68 -51.75 45.87
N MET A 105 12.73 -52.56 45.66
CA MET A 105 13.52 -52.54 44.42
C MET A 105 12.71 -53.06 43.23
N CYS A 106 11.96 -54.16 43.38
CA CYS A 106 11.07 -54.71 42.35
C CYS A 106 10.02 -53.68 41.93
N HIS A 107 9.40 -52.98 42.87
CA HIS A 107 8.39 -51.97 42.58
C HIS A 107 8.95 -50.80 41.76
N ASP A 108 10.20 -50.39 41.99
CA ASP A 108 10.85 -49.37 41.16
C ASP A 108 11.19 -49.87 39.74
N VAL A 109 11.51 -51.16 39.59
CA VAL A 109 11.65 -51.80 38.27
C VAL A 109 10.31 -51.89 37.55
N GLU A 110 9.24 -52.27 38.25
CA GLU A 110 7.88 -52.28 37.71
C GLU A 110 7.44 -50.88 37.27
N ARG A 111 7.72 -49.85 38.09
CA ARG A 111 7.47 -48.44 37.72
C ARG A 111 8.26 -48.04 36.47
N TYR A 112 9.54 -48.41 36.37
CA TYR A 112 10.33 -48.16 35.16
C TYR A 112 9.68 -48.79 33.93
N LEU A 113 9.27 -50.07 34.02
CA LEU A 113 8.61 -50.80 32.93
C LEU A 113 7.24 -50.22 32.57
N ALA A 114 6.48 -49.73 33.56
CA ALA A 114 5.16 -49.11 33.38
C ALA A 114 5.23 -47.61 32.99
N ASP A 115 6.43 -47.06 32.74
CA ASP A 115 6.63 -45.64 32.49
C ASP A 115 6.12 -44.72 33.64
N GLU A 116 6.22 -45.18 34.88
CA GLU A 116 5.86 -44.43 36.08
C GLU A 116 7.10 -43.81 36.76
N PRO A 117 6.92 -42.75 37.58
CA PRO A 117 8.02 -42.15 38.31
C PRO A 117 8.65 -43.10 39.35
N VAL A 118 9.87 -43.58 39.08
CA VAL A 118 10.65 -44.40 40.03
C VAL A 118 11.03 -43.62 41.30
N SER A 119 11.03 -44.29 42.46
CA SER A 119 11.36 -43.69 43.76
C SER A 119 12.85 -43.36 43.91
N ALA A 120 13.73 -44.08 43.19
CA ALA A 120 15.16 -43.82 43.15
C ALA A 120 15.55 -42.52 42.41
N GLY A 121 14.61 -41.89 41.70
CA GLY A 121 14.86 -40.65 40.96
C GLY A 121 14.85 -39.39 41.84
N PRO A 122 15.38 -38.27 41.34
CA PRO A 122 15.37 -37.00 42.05
C PRO A 122 13.93 -36.49 42.27
N PRO A 123 13.66 -35.73 43.35
CA PRO A 123 12.34 -35.16 43.63
C PRO A 123 12.03 -34.00 42.66
N SER A 124 11.67 -34.31 41.41
CA SER A 124 11.37 -33.32 40.36
C SER A 124 9.93 -33.42 39.86
N ASN A 125 9.18 -32.33 40.00
CA ASN A 125 7.81 -32.23 39.46
C ASN A 125 7.80 -32.22 37.93
N ALA A 126 8.84 -31.65 37.30
CA ALA A 126 8.99 -31.68 35.84
C ALA A 126 9.16 -33.11 35.31
N TYR A 127 9.90 -33.96 36.04
CA TYR A 127 10.06 -35.37 35.71
C TYR A 127 8.73 -36.13 35.75
N LYS A 128 7.97 -35.95 36.84
CA LYS A 128 6.64 -36.56 37.01
C LYS A 128 5.65 -36.09 35.92
N LEU A 129 5.64 -34.79 35.62
CA LEU A 129 4.79 -34.22 34.56
C LEU A 129 5.14 -34.79 33.18
N ARG A 130 6.42 -34.99 32.87
CA ARG A 130 6.85 -35.60 31.61
C ARG A 130 6.36 -37.04 31.46
N LYS A 131 6.47 -37.87 32.52
CA LYS A 131 5.92 -39.25 32.50
C LYS A 131 4.40 -39.24 32.36
N PHE A 132 3.71 -38.32 33.04
CA PHE A 132 2.26 -38.14 32.92
C PHE A 132 1.84 -37.79 31.49
N ILE A 133 2.51 -36.83 30.83
CA ILE A 133 2.25 -36.47 29.42
C ILE A 133 2.52 -37.64 28.48
N LYS A 134 3.61 -38.40 28.70
CA LYS A 134 3.95 -39.59 27.89
C LYS A 134 2.84 -40.66 27.97
N ARG A 135 2.27 -40.87 29.17
CA ARG A 135 1.18 -41.82 29.41
C ARG A 135 -0.17 -41.34 28.85
N HIS A 136 -0.45 -40.03 28.91
CA HIS A 136 -1.72 -39.42 28.47
C HIS A 136 -1.59 -38.59 27.19
N ARG A 137 -0.80 -39.06 26.20
CA ARG A 137 -0.48 -38.30 24.98
C ARG A 137 -1.72 -37.79 24.22
N TYR A 138 -2.79 -38.58 24.15
CA TYR A 138 -4.02 -38.20 23.45
C TYR A 138 -4.79 -37.09 24.18
N GLY A 139 -4.85 -37.15 25.51
CA GLY A 139 -5.48 -36.10 26.32
C GLY A 139 -4.68 -34.79 26.24
N ALA A 140 -3.35 -34.87 26.28
CA ALA A 140 -2.48 -33.70 26.10
C ALA A 140 -2.66 -33.05 24.72
N ILE A 141 -2.72 -33.85 23.65
CA ILE A 141 -2.98 -33.35 22.29
C ILE A 141 -4.36 -32.67 22.21
N ALA A 142 -5.40 -33.27 22.78
CA ALA A 142 -6.75 -32.70 22.78
C ALA A 142 -6.78 -31.32 23.47
N VAL A 143 -6.19 -31.20 24.65
CA VAL A 143 -6.11 -29.91 25.38
C VAL A 143 -5.32 -28.87 24.58
N MET A 144 -4.17 -29.25 24.02
CA MET A 144 -3.36 -28.34 23.19
C MET A 144 -4.10 -27.88 21.93
N SER A 145 -4.84 -28.79 21.27
CA SER A 145 -5.65 -28.45 20.10
C SER A 145 -6.83 -27.54 20.45
N ALA A 146 -7.48 -27.75 21.59
CA ALA A 146 -8.55 -26.88 22.08
C ALA A 146 -8.02 -25.49 22.40
N LEU A 147 -6.88 -25.39 23.08
CA LEU A 147 -6.21 -24.12 23.35
C LEU A 147 -5.83 -23.39 22.05
N LEU A 148 -5.28 -24.11 21.08
CA LEU A 148 -4.94 -23.54 19.77
C LEU A 148 -6.18 -23.06 18.99
N ALA A 149 -7.27 -23.82 19.02
CA ALA A 149 -8.53 -23.43 18.39
C ALA A 149 -9.12 -22.17 19.03
N VAL A 150 -9.07 -22.07 20.36
CA VAL A 150 -9.53 -20.89 21.10
C VAL A 150 -8.64 -19.67 20.80
N THR A 151 -7.31 -19.82 20.78
CA THR A 151 -6.42 -18.68 20.48
C THR A 151 -6.59 -18.18 19.05
N LEU A 152 -6.72 -19.08 18.08
CA LEU A 152 -7.00 -18.72 16.68
C LEU A 152 -8.39 -18.08 16.53
N GLY A 153 -9.40 -18.60 17.23
CA GLY A 153 -10.74 -18.02 17.25
C GLY A 153 -10.75 -16.61 17.82
N VAL A 154 -10.08 -16.37 18.94
CA VAL A 154 -9.94 -15.03 19.55
C VAL A 154 -9.17 -14.10 18.62
N ALA A 155 -8.06 -14.54 18.03
CA ALA A 155 -7.29 -13.73 17.08
C ALA A 155 -8.14 -13.33 15.86
N GLY A 156 -8.86 -14.29 15.26
CA GLY A 156 -9.76 -14.03 14.14
C GLY A 156 -10.89 -13.07 14.49
N LEU A 157 -11.53 -13.23 15.66
CA LEU A 157 -12.56 -12.30 16.15
C LEU A 157 -11.99 -10.90 16.38
N THR A 158 -10.78 -10.79 16.92
CA THR A 158 -10.13 -9.50 17.20
C THR A 158 -9.84 -8.75 15.91
N ILE A 159 -9.28 -9.44 14.90
CA ILE A 159 -9.02 -8.87 13.57
C ILE A 159 -10.33 -8.43 12.93
N GLY A 160 -11.35 -9.29 12.90
CA GLY A 160 -12.65 -8.96 12.32
C GLY A 160 -13.34 -7.77 12.99
N LEU A 161 -13.23 -7.63 14.32
CA LEU A 161 -13.77 -6.48 15.04
C LEU A 161 -13.01 -5.18 14.75
N ILE A 162 -11.69 -5.25 14.55
CA ILE A 162 -10.88 -4.09 14.17
C ILE A 162 -11.27 -3.62 12.76
N ASP A 163 -11.33 -4.53 11.80
CA ASP A 163 -11.71 -4.23 10.42
C ASP A 163 -13.13 -3.65 10.35
N ALA A 164 -14.08 -4.23 11.08
CA ALA A 164 -15.45 -3.72 11.16
C ALA A 164 -15.50 -2.30 11.75
N ARG A 165 -14.74 -2.03 12.83
CA ARG A 165 -14.68 -0.69 13.44
C ARG A 165 -14.05 0.33 12.50
N GLN A 166 -13.01 -0.04 11.76
CA GLN A 166 -12.39 0.84 10.78
C GLN A 166 -13.34 1.15 9.63
N ALA A 167 -14.04 0.13 9.12
CA ALA A 167 -15.05 0.31 8.08
C ALA A 167 -16.19 1.24 8.54
N HIS A 168 -16.69 1.07 9.76
CA HIS A 168 -17.69 1.97 10.34
C HIS A 168 -17.18 3.40 10.50
N ALA A 169 -15.96 3.59 11.01
CA ALA A 169 -15.39 4.93 11.16
C ALA A 169 -15.20 5.65 9.81
N ILE A 170 -14.78 4.94 8.77
CA ILE A 170 -14.68 5.48 7.41
C ILE A 170 -16.07 5.83 6.86
N ALA A 171 -17.06 4.97 7.07
CA ALA A 171 -18.44 5.20 6.64
C ALA A 171 -19.05 6.43 7.34
N ASP A 172 -18.88 6.56 8.65
CA ASP A 172 -19.35 7.71 9.43
C ASP A 172 -18.68 9.01 8.97
N ARG A 173 -17.37 8.98 8.71
CA ARG A 173 -16.66 10.16 8.19
C ARG A 173 -17.15 10.55 6.80
N ARG A 174 -17.36 9.58 5.91
CA ARG A 174 -17.93 9.82 4.57
C ARG A 174 -19.35 10.37 4.66
N ALA A 175 -20.18 9.84 5.55
CA ALA A 175 -21.54 10.32 5.77
C ALA A 175 -21.54 11.77 6.26
N LYS A 176 -20.70 12.10 7.26
CA LYS A 176 -20.54 13.47 7.75
C LYS A 176 -20.01 14.43 6.68
N ASN A 177 -19.00 14.02 5.91
CA ASN A 177 -18.49 14.82 4.81
C ASN A 177 -19.56 15.06 3.73
N ALA A 178 -20.32 14.03 3.36
CA ALA A 178 -21.39 14.14 2.38
C ALA A 178 -22.52 15.05 2.87
N GLN A 179 -22.87 14.95 4.15
CA GLN A 179 -23.86 15.81 4.78
C GLN A 179 -23.39 17.27 4.80
N ALA A 180 -22.16 17.55 5.24
CA ALA A 180 -21.60 18.90 5.25
C ALA A 180 -21.54 19.50 3.83
N ALA A 181 -21.16 18.70 2.83
CA ALA A 181 -21.17 19.12 1.43
C ALA A 181 -22.58 19.46 0.94
N ALA A 182 -23.58 18.63 1.28
CA ALA A 182 -24.97 18.85 0.89
C ALA A 182 -25.57 20.09 1.58
N GLU A 183 -25.32 20.27 2.88
CA GLU A 183 -25.78 21.42 3.66
C GLU A 183 -25.17 22.72 3.12
N TYR A 184 -23.87 22.73 2.86
CA TYR A 184 -23.19 23.88 2.27
C TYR A 184 -23.72 24.20 0.87
N LEU A 185 -23.87 23.19 -0.01
CA LEU A 185 -24.42 23.38 -1.35
C LEU A 185 -25.86 23.92 -1.30
N GLN A 186 -26.71 23.37 -0.42
CA GLN A 186 -28.07 23.88 -0.23
C GLN A 186 -28.04 25.34 0.19
N LYS A 187 -27.19 25.72 1.15
CA LYS A 187 -27.07 27.10 1.61
C LYS A 187 -26.66 28.05 0.48
N VAL A 188 -25.66 27.68 -0.31
CA VAL A 188 -25.21 28.47 -1.47
C VAL A 188 -26.32 28.60 -2.52
N LEU A 189 -27.05 27.52 -2.80
CA LEU A 189 -28.17 27.53 -3.75
C LEU A 189 -29.36 28.36 -3.24
N PHE A 190 -29.67 28.32 -1.94
CA PHE A 190 -30.71 29.15 -1.34
C PHE A 190 -30.37 30.63 -1.40
N GLN A 191 -29.10 31.00 -1.23
CA GLN A 191 -28.65 32.38 -1.44
C GLN A 191 -28.84 32.82 -2.90
N ALA A 192 -28.68 31.90 -3.86
CA ALA A 192 -28.90 32.16 -5.29
C ALA A 192 -30.39 32.28 -5.69
N ASP A 193 -31.32 31.86 -4.83
CA ASP A 193 -32.76 31.90 -5.12
C ASP A 193 -33.27 33.36 -5.10
N PRO A 194 -33.81 33.88 -6.23
CA PRO A 194 -34.31 35.25 -6.30
C PRO A 194 -35.47 35.56 -5.34
N GLU A 195 -36.26 34.56 -4.92
CA GLU A 195 -37.40 34.76 -4.00
C GLU A 195 -36.95 34.93 -2.54
N PHE A 196 -35.79 34.38 -2.16
CA PHE A 196 -35.28 34.39 -0.79
C PHE A 196 -34.01 35.23 -0.59
N GLY A 197 -33.23 35.48 -1.66
CA GLY A 197 -31.91 36.15 -1.63
C GLY A 197 -31.90 37.65 -1.92
N GLY A 198 -33.06 38.31 -2.10
CA GLY A 198 -33.14 39.76 -2.29
C GLY A 198 -32.81 40.26 -3.71
N GLY A 199 -32.79 39.37 -4.71
CA GLY A 199 -32.61 39.71 -6.12
C GLY A 199 -32.11 38.53 -6.96
N ARG A 200 -32.09 38.67 -8.29
CA ARG A 200 -31.38 37.74 -9.18
C ARG A 200 -29.88 37.95 -8.99
N LEU A 201 -29.27 37.26 -8.02
CA LEU A 201 -27.82 37.16 -7.97
C LEU A 201 -27.33 36.47 -9.24
N SER A 202 -26.31 37.03 -9.84
CA SER A 202 -25.55 36.37 -10.89
C SER A 202 -24.81 35.16 -10.31
N LEU A 203 -24.54 34.16 -11.16
CA LEU A 203 -23.70 33.02 -10.77
C LEU A 203 -22.34 33.47 -10.17
N GLN A 204 -21.84 34.63 -10.58
CA GLN A 204 -20.60 35.20 -10.08
C GLN A 204 -20.73 35.66 -8.62
N GLU A 205 -21.79 36.39 -8.28
CA GLU A 205 -22.02 36.82 -6.89
C GLU A 205 -22.27 35.64 -5.96
N VAL A 206 -22.90 34.58 -6.46
CA VAL A 206 -23.09 33.31 -5.72
C VAL A 206 -21.73 32.66 -5.44
N ILE A 207 -20.85 32.57 -6.44
CA ILE A 207 -19.50 32.00 -6.27
C ILE A 207 -18.64 32.88 -5.36
N ASP A 208 -18.68 34.20 -5.49
CA ASP A 208 -17.93 35.14 -4.65
C ASP A 208 -18.37 35.02 -3.17
N THR A 209 -19.68 34.94 -2.91
CA THR A 209 -20.25 34.78 -1.56
C THR A 209 -19.92 33.40 -0.97
N ALA A 210 -20.03 32.34 -1.78
CA ALA A 210 -19.62 31.01 -1.39
C ALA A 210 -18.13 31.00 -1.01
N GLY A 211 -17.27 31.57 -1.87
CA GLY A 211 -15.82 31.66 -1.68
C GLY A 211 -15.40 32.28 -0.35
N ALA A 212 -16.09 33.32 0.10
CA ALA A 212 -15.81 34.03 1.34
C ALA A 212 -16.16 33.24 2.61
N SER A 213 -17.18 32.37 2.56
CA SER A 213 -17.69 31.62 3.72
C SER A 213 -17.08 30.23 3.89
N ILE A 214 -16.36 29.71 2.88
CA ILE A 214 -15.82 28.33 2.88
C ILE A 214 -15.11 27.95 4.19
N SER A 215 -14.15 28.77 4.64
CA SER A 215 -13.33 28.44 5.80
C SER A 215 -14.14 28.35 7.09
N GLU A 216 -15.14 29.23 7.24
CA GLU A 216 -15.98 29.31 8.42
C GLU A 216 -16.95 28.12 8.50
N GLU A 217 -17.51 27.73 7.35
CA GLU A 217 -18.54 26.68 7.30
C GLU A 217 -17.96 25.27 7.16
N LEU A 218 -16.82 25.11 6.49
CA LEU A 218 -16.24 23.81 6.15
C LEU A 218 -14.89 23.54 6.83
N GLY A 219 -14.43 24.41 7.74
CA GLY A 219 -13.14 24.25 8.41
C GLY A 219 -13.00 22.94 9.21
N ASP A 220 -14.11 22.41 9.74
CA ASP A 220 -14.15 21.10 10.41
C ASP A 220 -14.17 19.91 9.43
N PHE A 221 -14.38 20.18 8.14
CA PHE A 221 -14.49 19.20 7.05
C PHE A 221 -13.45 19.48 5.95
N PRO A 222 -12.14 19.38 6.25
CA PRO A 222 -11.07 19.87 5.36
C PRO A 222 -11.06 19.19 3.98
N GLU A 223 -11.49 17.93 3.87
CA GLU A 223 -11.62 17.23 2.58
C GLU A 223 -12.72 17.83 1.69
N VAL A 224 -13.85 18.22 2.31
CA VAL A 224 -14.96 18.90 1.64
C VAL A 224 -14.53 20.32 1.29
N GLU A 225 -13.90 21.02 2.23
CA GLU A 225 -13.35 22.37 2.03
C GLU A 225 -12.44 22.42 0.80
N ALA A 226 -11.47 21.51 0.71
CA ALA A 226 -10.56 21.45 -0.43
C ALA A 226 -11.28 21.21 -1.75
N SER A 227 -12.26 20.30 -1.76
CA SER A 227 -13.01 19.96 -2.98
C SER A 227 -13.90 21.11 -3.47
N VAL A 228 -14.53 21.84 -2.54
CA VAL A 228 -15.29 23.05 -2.86
C VAL A 228 -14.37 24.15 -3.37
N ARG A 229 -13.23 24.38 -2.72
CA ARG A 229 -12.22 25.35 -3.17
C ARG A 229 -11.69 25.03 -4.56
N GLU A 230 -11.36 23.77 -4.84
CA GLU A 230 -10.92 23.35 -6.17
C GLU A 230 -11.98 23.69 -7.24
N SER A 231 -13.24 23.38 -6.96
CA SER A 231 -14.35 23.64 -7.87
C SER A 231 -14.53 25.13 -8.16
N ILE A 232 -14.50 25.97 -7.11
CA ILE A 232 -14.60 27.43 -7.23
C ILE A 232 -13.38 28.00 -7.96
N GLY A 233 -12.18 27.55 -7.63
CA GLY A 233 -10.94 27.97 -8.29
C GLY A 233 -10.92 27.62 -9.78
N VAL A 234 -11.38 26.42 -10.15
CA VAL A 234 -11.53 26.02 -11.57
C VAL A 234 -12.59 26.87 -12.26
N ALA A 235 -13.69 27.22 -11.58
CA ALA A 235 -14.73 28.07 -12.14
C ALA A 235 -14.21 29.48 -12.45
N TYR A 236 -13.46 30.11 -11.53
CA TYR A 236 -12.80 31.39 -11.79
C TYR A 236 -11.76 31.30 -12.90
N ARG A 237 -10.91 30.26 -12.89
CA ARG A 237 -9.90 30.04 -13.93
C ARG A 237 -10.52 29.93 -15.32
N ARG A 238 -11.61 29.17 -15.45
CA ARG A 238 -12.35 29.01 -16.72
C ARG A 238 -12.99 30.31 -17.22
N ARG A 239 -13.18 31.31 -16.36
CA ARG A 239 -13.66 32.66 -16.70
C ARG A 239 -12.52 33.66 -16.86
N SER A 240 -11.27 33.19 -16.80
CA SER A 240 -10.07 34.02 -16.82
C SER A 240 -9.93 34.98 -15.62
N GLU A 241 -10.69 34.78 -14.54
CA GLU A 241 -10.58 35.53 -13.28
C GLU A 241 -9.45 34.94 -12.41
N TYR A 242 -8.23 34.91 -12.94
CA TYR A 242 -7.14 34.12 -12.37
C TYR A 242 -6.69 34.56 -10.97
N ALA A 243 -6.70 35.88 -10.71
CA ALA A 243 -6.39 36.45 -9.40
C ALA A 243 -7.27 35.87 -8.29
N LYS A 244 -8.56 35.64 -8.61
CA LYS A 244 -9.50 34.99 -7.72
C LYS A 244 -9.31 33.47 -7.67
N ALA A 245 -8.96 32.83 -8.79
CA ALA A 245 -8.75 31.39 -8.85
C ALA A 245 -7.59 30.91 -7.95
N GLN A 246 -6.48 31.65 -7.96
CA GLN A 246 -5.23 31.28 -7.29
C GLN A 246 -5.36 30.95 -5.80
N PRO A 247 -5.94 31.81 -4.94
CA PRO A 247 -6.07 31.51 -3.51
C PRO A 247 -6.89 30.24 -3.24
N HIS A 248 -7.93 29.98 -4.04
CA HIS A 248 -8.75 28.79 -3.88
C HIS A 248 -8.01 27.50 -4.27
N LEU A 249 -7.38 27.47 -5.45
CA LEU A 249 -6.64 26.30 -5.92
C LEU A 249 -5.43 26.00 -5.04
N ARG A 250 -4.70 27.04 -4.61
CA ARG A 250 -3.55 26.88 -3.71
C ARG A 250 -3.98 26.30 -2.36
N LYS A 251 -5.03 26.85 -1.76
CA LYS A 251 -5.51 26.38 -0.46
C LYS A 251 -6.07 24.96 -0.52
N SER A 252 -6.76 24.60 -1.62
CA SER A 252 -7.17 23.20 -1.87
C SER A 252 -5.97 22.25 -1.87
N LEU A 253 -4.93 22.59 -2.65
CA LEU A 253 -3.73 21.77 -2.74
C LEU A 253 -3.02 21.66 -1.37
N GLU A 254 -2.91 22.75 -0.63
CA GLU A 254 -2.34 22.75 0.73
C GLU A 254 -3.09 21.81 1.69
N ILE A 255 -4.42 21.84 1.68
CA ILE A 255 -5.25 20.97 2.52
C ILE A 255 -5.11 19.50 2.10
N ARG A 256 -5.20 19.18 0.81
CA ARG A 256 -5.09 17.78 0.36
C ARG A 256 -3.71 17.20 0.61
N ARG A 257 -2.64 17.99 0.43
CA ARG A 257 -1.28 17.56 0.78
C ARG A 257 -1.12 17.31 2.28
N SER A 258 -1.74 18.11 3.15
CA SER A 258 -1.65 17.90 4.60
C SER A 258 -2.43 16.66 5.07
N LEU A 259 -3.57 16.36 4.45
CA LEU A 259 -4.41 15.21 4.78
C LEU A 259 -3.88 13.88 4.23
N PHE A 260 -3.38 13.89 3.00
CA PHE A 260 -3.17 12.67 2.21
C PHE A 260 -1.73 12.51 1.69
N GLY A 261 -0.91 13.57 1.75
CA GLY A 261 0.38 13.62 1.08
C GLY A 261 0.26 13.85 -0.44
N ASP A 262 1.36 13.65 -1.16
CA ASP A 262 1.47 13.98 -2.59
C ASP A 262 0.94 12.88 -3.53
N THR A 263 0.77 11.65 -3.04
CA THR A 263 0.51 10.46 -3.88
C THR A 263 -0.98 10.13 -4.13
N PRO A 264 -1.94 10.40 -3.23
CA PRO A 264 -3.34 10.03 -3.50
C PRO A 264 -3.98 10.83 -4.65
N LEU A 265 -4.92 10.19 -5.36
CA LEU A 265 -5.58 10.75 -6.56
C LEU A 265 -6.25 12.11 -6.31
N ALA A 266 -6.77 12.32 -5.10
CA ALA A 266 -7.34 13.61 -4.70
C ALA A 266 -6.29 14.74 -4.78
N THR A 267 -5.03 14.48 -4.42
CA THR A 267 -3.96 15.47 -4.53
C THR A 267 -3.57 15.68 -6.00
N ALA A 268 -3.63 14.62 -6.82
CA ALA A 268 -3.30 14.67 -8.25
C ALA A 268 -4.20 15.64 -9.04
N SER A 269 -5.51 15.69 -8.77
CA SER A 269 -6.40 16.65 -9.45
C SER A 269 -6.05 18.09 -9.11
N SER A 270 -5.65 18.36 -7.86
CA SER A 270 -5.27 19.71 -7.44
C SER A 270 -3.93 20.15 -8.03
N PHE A 271 -3.00 19.22 -8.27
CA PHE A 271 -1.80 19.50 -9.05
C PHE A 271 -2.12 19.85 -10.51
N ILE A 272 -3.08 19.16 -11.15
CA ILE A 272 -3.53 19.49 -12.52
C ILE A 272 -4.14 20.90 -12.54
N ALA A 273 -5.09 21.18 -11.65
CA ALA A 273 -5.73 22.50 -11.60
C ALA A 273 -4.72 23.65 -11.36
N MET A 274 -3.72 23.42 -10.51
CA MET A 274 -2.64 24.38 -10.28
C MET A 274 -1.69 24.52 -11.47
N ALA A 275 -1.38 23.43 -12.17
CA ALA A 275 -0.56 23.46 -13.38
C ALA A 275 -1.23 24.28 -14.48
N ASP A 276 -2.53 24.09 -14.70
CA ASP A 276 -3.31 24.88 -15.66
C ASP A 276 -3.28 26.37 -15.32
N LEU A 277 -3.50 26.72 -14.04
CA LEU A 277 -3.46 28.11 -13.60
C LEU A 277 -2.07 28.74 -13.79
N THR A 278 -1.01 27.95 -13.54
CA THR A 278 0.39 28.37 -13.67
C THR A 278 0.74 28.69 -15.12
N LEU A 279 0.14 27.99 -16.09
CA LEU A 279 0.29 28.30 -17.51
C LEU A 279 -0.47 29.56 -17.94
N GLU A 280 -1.56 29.92 -17.26
CA GLU A 280 -2.51 30.97 -17.69
C GLU A 280 -2.32 32.33 -16.99
N TYR A 281 -1.84 32.36 -15.74
CA TYR A 281 -1.78 33.58 -14.93
C TYR A 281 -0.35 34.04 -14.63
N GLU A 282 0.43 33.19 -13.94
CA GLU A 282 1.84 33.44 -13.61
C GLU A 282 2.55 32.10 -13.34
N GLY A 283 3.70 31.89 -14.00
CA GLY A 283 4.58 30.75 -13.76
C GLY A 283 5.33 30.27 -14.99
N THR A 284 6.18 29.26 -14.81
CA THR A 284 6.93 28.68 -15.93
C THR A 284 6.31 27.38 -16.39
N VAL A 285 6.50 27.05 -17.67
CA VAL A 285 6.13 25.75 -18.25
C VAL A 285 6.76 24.60 -17.46
N ASP A 286 7.97 24.79 -16.94
CA ASP A 286 8.63 23.78 -16.11
C ASP A 286 7.95 23.58 -14.76
N ASP A 287 7.37 24.62 -14.16
CA ASP A 287 6.61 24.49 -12.91
C ASP A 287 5.33 23.68 -13.13
N ALA A 288 4.59 23.99 -14.20
CA ALA A 288 3.39 23.26 -14.61
C ALA A 288 3.70 21.78 -14.90
N LEU A 289 4.75 21.51 -15.69
CA LEU A 289 5.16 20.14 -15.99
C LEU A 289 5.61 19.37 -14.74
N ARG A 290 6.25 20.03 -13.76
CA ARG A 290 6.57 19.37 -12.48
C ARG A 290 5.31 19.00 -11.70
N MET A 291 4.28 19.83 -11.69
CA MET A 291 3.00 19.51 -11.04
C MET A 291 2.28 18.36 -11.76
N LEU A 292 2.21 18.39 -13.09
CA LEU A 292 1.63 17.31 -13.89
C LEU A 292 2.40 15.99 -13.72
N GLY A 293 3.73 16.05 -13.56
CA GLY A 293 4.55 14.89 -13.22
C GLY A 293 4.16 14.25 -11.89
N LYS A 294 3.86 15.03 -10.85
CA LYS A 294 3.35 14.50 -9.58
C LYS A 294 1.99 13.83 -9.74
N SER A 295 1.10 14.38 -10.58
CA SER A 295 -0.17 13.74 -10.91
C SER A 295 0.04 12.42 -11.65
N TYR A 296 1.03 12.36 -12.55
CA TYR A 296 1.39 11.14 -13.25
C TYR A 296 1.93 10.06 -12.28
N ASP A 297 2.80 10.43 -11.34
CA ASP A 297 3.30 9.51 -10.31
C ASP A 297 2.15 8.94 -9.46
N SER A 298 1.15 9.77 -9.13
CA SER A 298 -0.07 9.33 -8.46
C SER A 298 -0.84 8.31 -9.29
N TYR A 299 -0.97 8.52 -10.60
CA TYR A 299 -1.69 7.61 -11.49
C TYR A 299 -0.97 6.26 -11.61
N VAL A 300 0.36 6.27 -11.67
CA VAL A 300 1.19 5.05 -11.64
C VAL A 300 0.96 4.29 -10.34
N ALA A 301 1.04 4.96 -9.19
CA ALA A 301 0.87 4.34 -7.88
C ALA A 301 -0.54 3.72 -7.67
N ASN A 302 -1.55 4.25 -8.36
CA ASN A 302 -2.94 3.79 -8.27
C ASN A 302 -3.37 2.91 -9.46
N GLY A 303 -2.44 2.48 -10.33
CA GLY A 303 -2.74 1.58 -11.44
C GLY A 303 -3.65 2.19 -12.52
N LEU A 304 -3.61 3.52 -12.69
CA LEU A 304 -4.38 4.26 -13.70
C LEU A 304 -3.61 4.48 -15.00
N VAL A 305 -2.47 3.81 -15.19
CA VAL A 305 -1.76 3.80 -16.47
C VAL A 305 -2.60 3.07 -17.53
N ASP A 306 -2.55 3.55 -18.76
CA ASP A 306 -3.38 3.15 -19.91
C ASP A 306 -4.89 3.33 -19.69
N SER A 307 -5.29 4.18 -18.73
CA SER A 307 -6.69 4.51 -18.46
C SER A 307 -7.17 5.76 -19.21
N GLU A 308 -8.49 5.96 -19.24
CA GLU A 308 -9.05 7.21 -19.73
C GLU A 308 -8.63 8.43 -18.89
N ALA A 309 -8.42 8.24 -17.57
CA ALA A 309 -7.93 9.32 -16.72
C ALA A 309 -6.54 9.77 -17.18
N GLU A 310 -5.63 8.83 -17.49
CA GLU A 310 -4.32 9.16 -18.05
C GLU A 310 -4.46 9.94 -19.37
N ALA A 311 -5.42 9.58 -20.22
CA ALA A 311 -5.63 10.29 -21.47
C ALA A 311 -5.84 11.79 -21.26
N TRP A 312 -6.63 12.17 -20.26
CA TRP A 312 -6.86 13.57 -19.91
C TRP A 312 -5.62 14.25 -19.32
N LEU A 313 -4.86 13.56 -18.47
CA LEU A 313 -3.58 14.08 -17.98
C LEU A 313 -2.57 14.30 -19.12
N GLN A 314 -2.52 13.41 -20.10
CA GLN A 314 -1.66 13.54 -21.29
C GLN A 314 -2.09 14.71 -22.17
N LEU A 315 -3.38 15.07 -22.19
CA LEU A 315 -3.84 16.29 -22.85
C LEU A 315 -3.21 17.52 -22.19
N ASP A 316 -3.24 17.60 -20.86
CA ASP A 316 -2.68 18.73 -20.10
C ASP A 316 -1.15 18.80 -20.24
N ILE A 317 -0.46 17.66 -20.19
CA ILE A 317 0.99 17.56 -20.48
C ILE A 317 1.30 18.05 -21.90
N GLY A 318 0.48 17.68 -22.87
CA GLY A 318 0.63 18.12 -24.26
C GLY A 318 0.47 19.63 -24.39
N LEU A 319 -0.56 20.21 -23.76
CA LEU A 319 -0.81 21.66 -23.76
C LEU A 319 0.33 22.43 -23.07
N ALA A 320 0.83 21.94 -21.93
CA ALA A 320 1.96 22.53 -21.23
C ALA A 320 3.24 22.55 -22.09
N ASN A 321 3.55 21.44 -22.75
CA ASN A 321 4.70 21.37 -23.65
C ASN A 321 4.55 22.28 -24.86
N LEU A 322 3.36 22.35 -25.46
CA LEU A 322 3.08 23.24 -26.58
C LEU A 322 3.25 24.72 -26.17
N ALA A 323 2.79 25.11 -24.99
CA ALA A 323 2.98 26.46 -24.46
C ALA A 323 4.46 26.84 -24.26
N GLY A 324 5.33 25.84 -24.03
CA GLY A 324 6.78 26.02 -23.97
C GLY A 324 7.53 25.78 -25.27
N ASP A 325 6.82 25.72 -26.40
CA ASP A 325 7.37 25.40 -27.74
C ASP A 325 8.14 24.07 -27.81
N ARG A 326 7.77 23.12 -26.95
CA ARG A 326 8.34 21.76 -26.89
C ARG A 326 7.52 20.82 -27.77
N LEU A 327 7.65 20.99 -29.09
CA LEU A 327 6.80 20.34 -30.09
C LEU A 327 6.84 18.80 -30.03
N GLU A 328 8.04 18.21 -29.88
CA GLU A 328 8.18 16.74 -29.81
C GLU A 328 7.52 16.11 -28.56
N PRO A 329 7.79 16.58 -27.33
CA PRO A 329 7.04 16.13 -26.16
C PRO A 329 5.53 16.35 -26.27
N ALA A 330 5.09 17.49 -26.82
CA ALA A 330 3.68 17.78 -27.03
C ALA A 330 3.01 16.76 -27.95
N GLU A 331 3.64 16.46 -29.09
CA GLU A 331 3.15 15.46 -30.06
C GLU A 331 2.98 14.08 -29.42
N ARG A 332 3.96 13.64 -28.61
CA ARG A 332 3.89 12.36 -27.91
C ARG A 332 2.70 12.32 -26.96
N ALA A 333 2.53 13.35 -26.13
CA ALA A 333 1.45 13.42 -25.16
C ALA A 333 0.07 13.43 -25.84
N PHE A 334 -0.13 14.26 -26.87
CA PHE A 334 -1.39 14.26 -27.62
C PHE A 334 -1.64 12.94 -28.36
N SER A 335 -0.61 12.28 -28.87
CA SER A 335 -0.73 10.96 -29.51
C SER A 335 -1.17 9.88 -28.53
N VAL A 336 -0.63 9.87 -27.31
CA VAL A 336 -1.06 8.98 -26.23
C VAL A 336 -2.51 9.27 -25.84
N CYS A 337 -2.85 10.55 -25.59
CA CYS A 337 -4.21 10.98 -25.28
C CYS A 337 -5.21 10.47 -26.33
N ARG A 338 -4.95 10.73 -27.62
CA ARG A 338 -5.80 10.28 -28.74
C ARG A 338 -5.97 8.76 -28.75
N LYS A 339 -4.88 8.01 -28.59
CA LYS A 339 -4.91 6.54 -28.61
C LYS A 339 -5.75 5.99 -27.46
N LEU A 340 -5.60 6.53 -26.25
CA LEU A 340 -6.35 6.09 -25.08
C LEU A 340 -7.84 6.43 -25.20
N LEU A 341 -8.19 7.64 -25.63
CA LEU A 341 -9.58 8.04 -25.88
C LEU A 341 -10.23 7.21 -27.00
N ALA A 342 -9.52 6.96 -28.09
CA ALA A 342 -10.04 6.12 -29.18
C ALA A 342 -10.31 4.68 -28.71
N ARG A 343 -9.50 4.16 -27.77
CA ARG A 343 -9.71 2.83 -27.17
C ARG A 343 -10.89 2.82 -26.19
N SER A 344 -11.06 3.86 -25.36
CA SER A 344 -12.10 3.87 -24.31
C SER A 344 -13.48 4.30 -24.83
N ARG A 345 -13.53 5.27 -25.75
CA ARG A 345 -14.77 5.89 -26.24
C ARG A 345 -15.08 5.64 -27.72
N GLY A 346 -14.14 5.06 -28.46
CA GLY A 346 -14.25 4.85 -29.90
C GLY A 346 -13.68 6.02 -30.73
N ALA A 347 -13.19 5.71 -31.93
CA ALA A 347 -12.43 6.65 -32.77
C ALA A 347 -13.23 7.86 -33.30
N GLY A 348 -14.56 7.80 -33.28
CA GLY A 348 -15.44 8.89 -33.72
C GLY A 348 -15.95 9.80 -32.60
N HIS A 349 -15.50 9.59 -31.35
CA HIS A 349 -16.03 10.35 -30.22
C HIS A 349 -15.57 11.83 -30.26
N PRO A 350 -16.45 12.82 -30.03
CA PRO A 350 -16.12 14.25 -30.12
C PRO A 350 -14.93 14.69 -29.25
N ASP A 351 -14.68 14.01 -28.14
CA ASP A 351 -13.54 14.30 -27.26
C ASP A 351 -12.17 14.13 -27.92
N ILE A 352 -12.07 13.32 -28.98
CA ILE A 352 -10.83 13.14 -29.75
C ILE A 352 -10.43 14.44 -30.49
N SER A 353 -11.37 15.36 -30.72
CA SER A 353 -11.07 16.67 -31.30
C SER A 353 -10.02 17.45 -30.51
N ARG A 354 -9.94 17.27 -29.18
CA ARG A 354 -9.01 18.01 -28.32
C ARG A 354 -7.54 17.64 -28.57
N PRO A 355 -7.12 16.36 -28.47
CA PRO A 355 -5.75 15.99 -28.82
C PRO A 355 -5.46 16.18 -30.31
N GLU A 356 -6.43 16.03 -31.22
CA GLU A 356 -6.19 16.29 -32.64
C GLU A 356 -5.96 17.77 -32.96
N ARG A 357 -6.69 18.66 -32.31
CA ARG A 357 -6.41 20.10 -32.35
C ARG A 357 -5.01 20.39 -31.81
N GLY A 358 -4.59 19.71 -30.74
CA GLY A 358 -3.23 19.79 -30.21
C GLY A 358 -2.17 19.35 -31.22
N LEU A 359 -2.38 18.21 -31.89
CA LEU A 359 -1.50 17.71 -32.96
C LEU A 359 -1.47 18.65 -34.18
N ALA A 360 -2.61 19.26 -34.53
CA ALA A 360 -2.67 20.26 -35.60
C ALA A 360 -1.82 21.50 -35.26
N LEU A 361 -1.89 21.99 -34.02
CA LEU A 361 -1.03 23.08 -33.55
C LEU A 361 0.46 22.71 -33.54
N VAL A 362 0.80 21.47 -33.18
CA VAL A 362 2.19 20.97 -33.30
C VAL A 362 2.64 20.96 -34.77
N ALA A 363 1.78 20.53 -35.70
CA ALA A 363 2.09 20.53 -37.12
C ALA A 363 2.30 21.96 -37.66
N LEU A 364 1.48 22.94 -37.23
CA LEU A 364 1.69 24.36 -37.54
C LEU A 364 3.04 24.85 -37.01
N GLY A 365 3.41 24.52 -35.78
CA GLY A 365 4.72 24.87 -35.22
C GLY A 365 5.91 24.28 -36.00
N ARG A 366 5.71 23.16 -36.69
CA ARG A 366 6.70 22.55 -37.60
C ARG A 366 6.60 23.04 -39.05
N ASN A 367 5.66 23.93 -39.34
CA ASN A 367 5.32 24.36 -40.70
C ASN A 367 4.90 23.20 -41.63
N ASP A 368 4.35 22.11 -41.08
CA ASP A 368 3.72 21.01 -41.82
C ASP A 368 2.23 21.33 -42.03
N LEU A 369 1.97 22.22 -42.99
CA LEU A 369 0.64 22.77 -43.25
C LEU A 369 -0.36 21.71 -43.73
N GLU A 370 0.11 20.70 -44.47
CA GLU A 370 -0.74 19.61 -44.96
C GLU A 370 -1.27 18.77 -43.79
N SER A 371 -0.39 18.35 -42.87
CA SER A 371 -0.82 17.63 -41.67
C SER A 371 -1.68 18.50 -40.78
N ALA A 372 -1.35 19.79 -40.61
CA ALA A 372 -2.12 20.73 -39.81
C ALA A 372 -3.56 20.86 -40.31
N GLU A 373 -3.75 21.11 -41.61
CA GLU A 373 -5.08 21.21 -42.22
C GLU A 373 -5.86 19.90 -42.07
N ARG A 374 -5.24 18.77 -42.41
CA ARG A 374 -5.89 17.45 -42.32
C ARG A 374 -6.36 17.13 -40.90
N LEU A 375 -5.53 17.38 -39.90
CA LEU A 375 -5.86 17.14 -38.49
C LEU A 375 -6.94 18.11 -38.00
N ALA A 376 -6.85 19.39 -38.36
CA ALA A 376 -7.85 20.38 -37.97
C ALA A 376 -9.23 20.09 -38.59
N ARG A 377 -9.28 19.69 -39.86
CA ARG A 377 -10.54 19.28 -40.52
C ARG A 377 -11.16 18.05 -39.86
N HIS A 378 -10.35 17.06 -39.48
CA HIS A 378 -10.86 15.89 -38.78
C HIS A 378 -11.38 16.27 -37.37
N ALA A 379 -10.67 17.14 -36.65
CA ALA A 379 -11.15 17.67 -35.37
C ALA A 379 -12.48 18.42 -35.48
N VAL A 380 -12.68 19.21 -36.55
CA VAL A 380 -13.97 19.87 -36.83
C VAL A 380 -15.06 18.85 -37.14
N ALA A 381 -14.77 17.86 -38.00
CA ALA A 381 -15.73 16.81 -38.37
C ALA A 381 -16.20 15.97 -37.17
N LEU A 382 -15.31 15.69 -36.21
CA LEU A 382 -15.64 15.01 -34.96
C LEU A 382 -16.61 15.81 -34.08
N CYS A 383 -16.70 17.13 -34.27
CA CYS A 383 -17.58 18.01 -33.51
C CYS A 383 -18.81 18.48 -34.29
N ASP A 384 -18.95 18.14 -35.57
CA ASP A 384 -20.12 18.50 -36.36
C ASP A 384 -21.28 17.53 -36.05
N GLY A 385 -22.44 18.06 -35.63
CA GLY A 385 -23.67 17.28 -35.35
C GLY A 385 -23.95 17.05 -33.85
N GLU A 386 -23.04 16.37 -33.14
CA GLU A 386 -23.20 16.00 -31.71
C GLU A 386 -22.20 16.68 -30.76
N GLY A 387 -21.26 17.47 -31.28
CA GLY A 387 -20.22 18.13 -30.49
C GLY A 387 -20.67 19.41 -29.81
N GLU A 388 -20.07 19.74 -28.66
CA GLU A 388 -20.34 21.02 -28.00
C GLU A 388 -19.90 22.20 -28.89
N PRO A 389 -20.75 23.24 -29.07
CA PRO A 389 -20.44 24.40 -29.92
C PRO A 389 -19.09 25.05 -29.60
N TYR A 390 -18.72 25.04 -28.32
CA TYR A 390 -17.44 25.55 -27.85
C TYR A 390 -16.23 24.75 -28.38
N LEU A 391 -16.29 23.42 -28.36
CA LEU A 391 -15.20 22.57 -28.87
C LEU A 391 -15.04 22.72 -30.38
N ASN A 392 -16.18 22.79 -31.07
CA ASN A 392 -16.23 22.99 -32.50
C ASN A 392 -15.55 24.31 -32.89
N ALA A 393 -15.93 25.42 -32.24
CA ALA A 393 -15.31 26.73 -32.46
C ALA A 393 -13.79 26.72 -32.26
N ARG A 394 -13.29 26.00 -31.24
CA ARG A 394 -11.85 25.85 -31.01
C ARG A 394 -11.13 25.06 -32.10
N ALA A 395 -11.74 24.01 -32.63
CA ALA A 395 -11.19 23.25 -33.76
C ALA A 395 -11.16 24.11 -35.04
N ARG A 396 -12.23 24.88 -35.27
CA ARG A 396 -12.35 25.81 -36.40
C ARG A 396 -11.31 26.93 -36.38
N LEU A 397 -10.94 27.45 -35.21
CA LEU A 397 -9.84 28.42 -35.12
C LEU A 397 -8.50 27.86 -35.62
N VAL A 398 -8.18 26.63 -35.25
CA VAL A 398 -6.93 26.00 -35.71
C VAL A 398 -6.98 25.69 -37.21
N LEU A 399 -8.16 25.33 -37.73
CA LEU A 399 -8.36 25.18 -39.17
C LEU A 399 -8.20 26.51 -39.91
N ALA A 400 -8.77 27.59 -39.38
CA ALA A 400 -8.61 28.93 -39.94
C ALA A 400 -7.13 29.34 -40.00
N GLN A 401 -6.36 29.09 -38.93
CA GLN A 401 -4.92 29.34 -38.92
C GLN A 401 -4.20 28.55 -40.01
N ALA A 402 -4.44 27.23 -40.10
CA ALA A 402 -3.82 26.39 -41.11
C ALA A 402 -4.14 26.82 -42.54
N LEU A 403 -5.38 27.24 -42.81
CA LEU A 403 -5.79 27.75 -44.12
C LEU A 403 -5.15 29.09 -44.45
N MET A 404 -5.07 30.01 -43.48
CA MET A 404 -4.35 31.28 -43.64
C MET A 404 -2.89 31.02 -44.01
N ASP A 405 -2.19 30.18 -43.24
CA ASP A 405 -0.78 29.83 -43.48
C ASP A 405 -0.55 29.12 -44.82
N SER A 406 -1.54 28.36 -45.29
CA SER A 406 -1.55 27.73 -46.61
C SER A 406 -1.92 28.68 -47.76
N GLY A 407 -2.24 29.95 -47.48
CA GLY A 407 -2.63 30.96 -48.45
C GLY A 407 -4.09 30.89 -48.93
N ARG A 408 -4.93 30.02 -48.33
CA ARG A 408 -6.34 29.80 -48.69
C ARG A 408 -7.27 30.69 -47.89
N ILE A 409 -7.05 32.00 -47.99
CA ILE A 409 -7.74 33.01 -47.17
C ILE A 409 -9.24 33.09 -47.49
N ASP A 410 -9.63 32.74 -48.72
CA ASP A 410 -11.03 32.82 -49.18
C ASP A 410 -11.99 31.92 -48.38
N GLU A 411 -11.49 30.84 -47.78
CA GLU A 411 -12.29 29.92 -46.95
C GLU A 411 -12.40 30.38 -45.48
N VAL A 412 -11.61 31.36 -45.05
CA VAL A 412 -11.41 31.69 -43.62
C VAL A 412 -12.54 32.55 -43.06
N ALA A 413 -13.09 33.47 -43.85
CA ALA A 413 -14.08 34.44 -43.39
C ALA A 413 -15.35 33.75 -42.84
N ASP A 414 -15.88 32.76 -43.57
CA ASP A 414 -17.05 31.99 -43.16
C ASP A 414 -16.77 31.16 -41.89
N ILE A 415 -15.56 30.60 -41.78
CA ILE A 415 -15.15 29.84 -40.60
C ILE A 415 -15.11 30.74 -39.36
N LEU A 416 -14.46 31.91 -39.45
CA LEU A 416 -14.32 32.84 -38.32
C LEU A 416 -15.66 33.47 -37.92
N ALA A 417 -16.58 33.68 -38.87
CA ALA A 417 -17.94 34.14 -38.56
C ALA A 417 -18.68 33.12 -37.67
N VAL A 418 -18.62 31.83 -38.01
CA VAL A 418 -19.23 30.76 -37.20
C VAL A 418 -18.57 30.66 -35.82
N VAL A 419 -17.23 30.78 -35.74
CA VAL A 419 -16.52 30.80 -34.45
C VAL A 419 -16.99 31.96 -33.59
N GLY A 420 -17.12 33.17 -34.16
CA GLY A 420 -17.56 34.36 -33.45
C GLY A 420 -18.94 34.20 -32.83
N GLU A 421 -19.90 33.68 -33.60
CA GLU A 421 -21.24 33.38 -33.09
C GLU A 421 -21.18 32.36 -31.94
N GLN A 422 -20.46 31.26 -32.14
CA GLN A 422 -20.35 30.19 -31.14
C GLN A 422 -19.68 30.66 -29.84
N PHE A 423 -18.60 31.44 -29.92
CA PHE A 423 -17.92 31.99 -28.75
C PHE A 423 -18.77 33.03 -28.02
N LEU A 424 -19.36 33.98 -28.73
CA LEU A 424 -20.22 34.99 -28.11
C LEU A 424 -21.41 34.37 -27.39
N ASN A 425 -22.00 33.31 -27.96
CA ASN A 425 -23.13 32.61 -27.35
C ASN A 425 -22.73 31.73 -26.15
N THR A 426 -21.47 31.26 -26.08
CA THR A 426 -21.02 30.33 -25.04
C THR A 426 -20.27 31.00 -23.88
N VAL A 427 -19.31 31.87 -24.17
CA VAL A 427 -18.44 32.50 -23.15
C VAL A 427 -18.69 33.99 -22.97
N GLY A 428 -19.49 34.60 -23.85
CA GLY A 428 -19.78 36.04 -23.82
C GLY A 428 -18.65 36.91 -24.38
N LYS A 429 -18.78 38.22 -24.18
CA LYS A 429 -17.88 39.23 -24.79
C LYS A 429 -16.56 39.44 -24.06
N ARG A 430 -16.49 39.09 -22.77
CA ARG A 430 -15.32 39.30 -21.91
C ARG A 430 -14.68 37.97 -21.54
N HIS A 431 -13.82 37.47 -22.42
CA HIS A 431 -13.13 36.19 -22.24
C HIS A 431 -11.86 36.12 -23.08
N THR A 432 -10.78 35.49 -22.61
CA THR A 432 -9.52 35.31 -23.37
C THR A 432 -9.69 34.50 -24.68
N ARG A 433 -10.86 33.91 -24.92
CA ARG A 433 -11.14 33.20 -26.19
C ARG A 433 -11.58 34.16 -27.29
N ILE A 434 -12.16 35.30 -26.91
CA ILE A 434 -12.46 36.39 -27.85
C ILE A 434 -11.14 36.99 -28.36
N THR A 435 -10.11 37.10 -27.51
CA THR A 435 -8.79 37.58 -27.96
C THR A 435 -8.12 36.62 -28.96
N GLU A 436 -8.33 35.30 -28.84
CA GLU A 436 -7.85 34.32 -29.83
C GLU A 436 -8.55 34.50 -31.19
N LEU A 437 -9.88 34.70 -31.17
CA LEU A 437 -10.66 35.01 -32.38
C LEU A 437 -10.21 36.34 -33.02
N ASP A 438 -10.05 37.38 -32.21
CA ASP A 438 -9.61 38.70 -32.67
C ASP A 438 -8.23 38.64 -33.32
N ALA A 439 -7.31 37.83 -32.77
CA ALA A 439 -5.99 37.62 -33.37
C ALA A 439 -6.10 36.99 -34.77
N CYS A 440 -6.91 35.94 -34.94
CA CYS A 440 -7.13 35.33 -36.25
C CYS A 440 -7.84 36.27 -37.23
N LEU A 441 -8.82 37.06 -36.77
CA LEU A 441 -9.50 38.06 -37.60
C LEU A 441 -8.55 39.17 -38.04
N ALA A 442 -7.71 39.68 -37.12
CA ALA A 442 -6.71 40.70 -37.44
C ALA A 442 -5.71 40.17 -38.48
N GLU A 443 -5.23 38.94 -38.32
CA GLU A 443 -4.34 38.30 -39.28
C GLU A 443 -5.00 38.13 -40.67
N MET A 444 -6.24 37.66 -40.71
CA MET A 444 -7.02 37.55 -41.95
C MET A 444 -7.11 38.91 -42.65
N TYR A 445 -7.47 39.98 -41.93
CA TYR A 445 -7.56 41.33 -42.47
C TYR A 445 -6.20 41.85 -42.97
N LEU A 446 -5.10 41.55 -42.27
CA LEU A 446 -3.75 41.89 -42.75
C LEU A 446 -3.43 41.21 -44.08
N ARG A 447 -3.69 39.89 -44.19
CA ARG A 447 -3.43 39.15 -45.42
C ARG A 447 -4.33 39.61 -46.59
N GLN A 448 -5.51 40.18 -46.30
CA GLN A 448 -6.39 40.81 -47.27
C GLN A 448 -6.06 42.30 -47.56
N ASN A 449 -4.99 42.85 -46.97
CA ASN A 449 -4.62 44.27 -47.06
C ASN A 449 -5.69 45.24 -46.50
N GLN A 450 -6.55 44.78 -45.59
CA GLN A 450 -7.56 45.58 -44.90
C GLN A 450 -7.00 46.15 -43.59
N PHE A 451 -5.95 46.98 -43.69
CA PHE A 451 -5.16 47.44 -42.55
C PHE A 451 -5.98 48.13 -41.44
N ALA A 452 -6.98 48.94 -41.80
CA ALA A 452 -7.83 49.64 -40.82
C ALA A 452 -8.70 48.68 -39.97
N LEU A 453 -9.17 47.58 -40.58
CA LEU A 453 -9.93 46.56 -39.86
C LEU A 453 -9.01 45.69 -38.99
N ALA A 454 -7.81 45.38 -39.49
CA ALA A 454 -6.79 44.68 -38.71
C ALA A 454 -6.39 45.46 -37.46
N GLU A 455 -6.07 46.75 -37.61
CA GLU A 455 -5.68 47.63 -36.50
C GLU A 455 -6.79 47.72 -35.45
N LYS A 456 -8.03 48.00 -35.85
CA LYS A 456 -9.18 48.06 -34.94
C LYS A 456 -9.40 46.74 -34.18
N THR A 457 -9.19 45.61 -34.83
CA THR A 457 -9.38 44.29 -34.20
C THR A 457 -8.25 43.99 -33.22
N ALA A 458 -7.01 44.36 -33.55
CA ALA A 458 -5.85 44.24 -32.67
C ALA A 458 -5.99 45.14 -31.41
N GLU A 459 -6.49 46.37 -31.56
CA GLU A 459 -6.77 47.27 -30.44
C GLU A 459 -7.82 46.69 -29.48
N HIS A 460 -8.87 46.07 -30.02
CA HIS A 460 -9.89 45.38 -29.21
C HIS A 460 -9.27 44.21 -28.42
N CYS A 461 -8.43 43.41 -29.07
CA CYS A 461 -7.70 42.31 -28.45
C CYS A 461 -6.80 42.79 -27.30
N GLU A 462 -6.00 43.85 -27.51
CA GLU A 462 -5.14 44.42 -26.45
C GLU A 462 -5.94 44.97 -25.28
N THR A 463 -7.02 45.70 -25.57
CA THR A 463 -7.88 46.30 -24.55
C THR A 463 -8.49 45.20 -23.68
N LEU A 464 -9.07 44.18 -24.29
CA LEU A 464 -9.66 43.05 -23.58
C LEU A 464 -8.61 42.28 -22.77
N ARG A 465 -7.39 42.11 -23.30
CA ARG A 465 -6.30 41.44 -22.58
C ARG A 465 -5.87 42.20 -21.33
N ARG A 466 -5.81 43.54 -21.36
CA ARG A 466 -5.53 44.36 -20.18
C ARG A 466 -6.65 44.22 -19.13
N GLU A 467 -7.90 44.33 -19.56
CA GLU A 467 -9.06 44.19 -18.66
C GLU A 467 -9.17 42.82 -17.96
N LEU A 468 -8.59 41.76 -18.53
CA LEU A 468 -8.62 40.40 -17.96
C LEU A 468 -7.42 40.10 -17.03
N LEU A 469 -6.37 40.93 -17.06
CA LEU A 469 -5.17 40.77 -16.25
C LEU A 469 -5.15 41.68 -15.01
N ASP A 470 -5.87 42.81 -15.07
CA ASP A 470 -6.13 43.72 -13.95
C ASP A 470 -7.26 43.19 -13.03
#